data_AF-A0A960I803-F1
#
_entry.id   AF-A0A960I803-F1
#
_cell.length_a   1.000
_cell.length_b   1.000
_cell.length_c   1.000
_cell.angle_alpha   90.00
_cell.angle_beta   90.00
_cell.angle_gamma   90.00
#
_symmetry.space_group_name_H-M   'P 1'
#
loop_
_entity.id
_entity.type
_entity.pdbx_description
1 polymer ?
#
loop_
_entity_poly.entity_id
_entity_poly.type
_entity_poly.pdbx_seq_one_letter_code
_entity_poly.pdbx_strand_id
1 'polypeptide(L)'
;MSLRRIIAATAALSFAMAAVVLSLSDRAPLAYRDARRSVMGFVGGVQDRAGVHVLHRADVPLAADQAGHLVLWFCGAVVLGLALRRRADRLVVGLGLVAGSIVLEFLQALVTSTRHLQLGDVVANAAGVSLGLVAIGMLNAVGHHRTSAL
;
A
#
# COMPACT_ATOMS: atom_id res chain seq x y z
N MET A 1 -1.15 -18.29 -23.35
CA MET A 1 -1.32 -17.61 -22.04
C MET A 1 -2.50 -16.64 -22.16
N SER A 2 -3.49 -16.65 -21.25
CA SER A 2 -4.69 -15.79 -21.43
C SER A 2 -4.41 -14.31 -21.13
N LEU A 3 -5.09 -13.39 -21.84
CA LEU A 3 -4.91 -11.92 -21.71
C LEU A 3 -4.92 -11.44 -20.24
N ARG A 4 -5.81 -11.99 -19.41
CA ARG A 4 -5.88 -11.65 -17.98
C ARG A 4 -4.61 -12.02 -17.21
N ARG A 5 -3.91 -13.11 -17.59
CA ARG A 5 -2.63 -13.50 -16.98
C ARG A 5 -1.52 -12.54 -17.36
N ILE A 6 -1.54 -12.05 -18.59
CA ILE A 6 -0.56 -11.05 -19.06
C ILE A 6 -0.76 -9.76 -18.27
N ILE A 7 -1.99 -9.25 -18.18
CA ILE A 7 -2.30 -8.04 -17.40
C ILE A 7 -1.88 -8.19 -15.93
N ALA A 8 -2.21 -9.31 -15.29
CA ALA A 8 -1.85 -9.57 -13.89
C ALA A 8 -0.32 -9.62 -13.68
N ALA A 9 0.41 -10.31 -14.57
CA ALA A 9 1.86 -10.39 -14.51
C ALA A 9 2.52 -9.03 -14.75
N THR A 10 2.05 -8.27 -15.74
CA THR A 10 2.51 -6.91 -16.01
C THR A 10 2.27 -6.00 -14.82
N ALA A 11 1.07 -6.02 -14.23
CA ALA A 11 0.75 -5.18 -13.07
C ALA A 11 1.62 -5.52 -11.85
N ALA A 12 1.84 -6.81 -11.59
CA ALA A 12 2.73 -7.27 -10.51
C ALA A 12 4.19 -6.83 -10.75
N LEU A 13 4.69 -6.98 -11.98
CA LEU A 13 6.04 -6.60 -12.36
C LEU A 13 6.23 -5.08 -12.30
N SER A 14 5.28 -4.31 -12.81
CA SER A 14 5.30 -2.84 -12.74
C SER A 14 5.27 -2.34 -11.31
N PHE A 15 4.45 -2.97 -10.44
CA PHE A 15 4.46 -2.63 -9.02
C PHE A 15 5.81 -2.97 -8.36
N ALA A 16 6.34 -4.18 -8.57
CA ALA A 16 7.63 -4.57 -8.02
C ALA A 16 8.74 -3.61 -8.46
N MET A 17 8.73 -3.19 -9.73
CA MET A 17 9.70 -2.22 -10.24
C MET A 17 9.50 -0.83 -9.64
N ALA A 18 8.27 -0.34 -9.54
CA ALA A 18 7.98 0.92 -8.88
C ALA A 18 8.41 0.90 -7.41
N ALA A 19 8.15 -0.19 -6.69
CA ALA A 19 8.54 -0.35 -5.29
C ALA A 19 10.06 -0.29 -5.14
N VAL A 20 10.81 -1.02 -5.96
CA VAL A 20 12.29 -0.98 -5.94
C VAL A 20 12.81 0.42 -6.28
N VAL A 21 12.33 1.03 -7.38
CA VAL A 21 12.81 2.34 -7.83
C VAL A 21 12.49 3.43 -6.82
N LEU A 22 11.28 3.47 -6.27
CA LEU A 22 10.87 4.48 -5.29
C LEU A 22 11.58 4.29 -3.94
N SER A 23 11.88 3.05 -3.57
CA SER A 23 12.63 2.76 -2.34
C SER A 23 14.11 3.16 -2.50
N LEU A 24 14.74 2.85 -3.64
CA LEU A 24 16.15 3.14 -3.86
C LEU A 24 16.44 4.58 -4.31
N SER A 25 15.42 5.35 -4.67
CA SER A 25 15.62 6.73 -5.14
C SER A 25 15.61 7.71 -3.98
N ASP A 26 16.76 8.32 -3.68
CA ASP A 26 16.90 9.43 -2.73
C ASP A 26 16.16 10.71 -3.16
N ARG A 27 15.47 10.71 -4.32
CA ARG A 27 14.88 11.89 -4.98
C ARG A 27 13.36 11.89 -5.07
N ALA A 28 12.63 11.36 -4.09
CA ALA A 28 11.16 11.40 -4.08
C ALA A 28 10.48 12.53 -3.25
N PRO A 29 11.08 13.71 -2.92
CA PRO A 29 10.45 14.68 -2.02
C PRO A 29 9.11 15.26 -2.53
N LEU A 30 8.88 15.29 -3.84
CA LEU A 30 7.59 15.70 -4.42
C LEU A 30 6.51 14.62 -4.26
N ALA A 31 6.85 13.36 -4.54
CA ALA A 31 5.92 12.23 -4.40
C ALA A 31 5.46 12.05 -2.95
N TYR A 32 6.35 12.28 -1.96
CA TYR A 32 5.99 12.21 -0.54
C TYR A 32 4.99 13.30 -0.12
N ARG A 33 5.12 14.52 -0.65
CA ARG A 33 4.17 15.61 -0.36
C ARG A 33 2.77 15.29 -0.89
N ASP A 34 2.69 14.73 -2.09
CA ASP A 34 1.42 14.36 -2.70
C ASP A 34 0.79 13.13 -2.04
N ALA A 35 1.60 12.15 -1.63
CA ALA A 35 1.15 11.01 -0.83
C ALA A 35 0.58 11.47 0.52
N ARG A 36 1.32 12.32 1.25
CA ARG A 36 0.86 12.89 2.53
C ARG A 36 -0.43 13.67 2.38
N ARG A 37 -0.54 14.51 1.33
CA ARG A 37 -1.78 15.26 1.06
C ARG A 37 -2.96 14.33 0.79
N SER A 38 -2.75 13.26 0.03
CA SER A 38 -3.78 12.27 -0.28
C SER A 38 -4.25 11.52 0.96
N VAL A 39 -3.32 11.05 1.81
CA VAL A 39 -3.64 10.40 3.09
C VAL A 39 -4.42 11.35 4.00
N MET A 40 -3.94 12.59 4.16
CA MET A 40 -4.62 13.58 4.99
C MET A 40 -6.00 13.97 4.47
N GLY A 41 -6.17 14.03 3.14
CA GLY A 41 -7.48 14.28 2.52
C GLY A 41 -8.45 13.12 2.74
N PHE A 42 -7.95 11.87 2.64
CA PHE A 42 -8.76 10.68 2.92
C PHE A 42 -9.17 10.61 4.40
N VAL A 43 -8.24 10.80 5.33
CA VAL A 43 -8.52 10.79 6.77
C VAL A 43 -9.56 11.86 7.11
N GLY A 44 -9.37 13.10 6.64
CA GLY A 44 -10.35 14.18 6.85
C GLY A 44 -11.73 13.81 6.30
N GLY A 45 -11.80 13.30 5.07
CA GLY A 45 -13.07 12.87 4.48
C GLY A 45 -13.75 11.67 5.16
N VAL A 46 -13.01 10.84 5.89
CA VAL A 46 -13.56 9.77 6.73
C VAL A 46 -14.07 10.33 8.06
N GLN A 47 -13.31 11.23 8.69
CA GLN A 47 -13.71 11.88 9.95
C GLN A 47 -14.99 12.70 9.77
N ASP A 48 -15.06 13.50 8.70
CA ASP A 48 -16.23 14.33 8.38
C ASP A 48 -17.49 13.48 8.17
N ARG A 49 -17.35 12.32 7.51
CA ARG A 49 -18.47 11.39 7.29
C ARG A 49 -18.86 10.59 8.53
N ALA A 50 -17.89 10.28 9.38
CA ALA A 50 -18.13 9.55 10.62
C ALA A 50 -18.70 10.46 11.73
N GLY A 51 -18.57 11.79 11.60
CA GLY A 51 -18.89 12.74 12.67
C GLY A 51 -17.93 12.63 13.86
N VAL A 52 -16.73 12.07 13.63
CA VAL A 52 -15.77 11.69 14.66
C VAL A 52 -14.48 12.48 14.43
N HIS A 53 -14.29 13.57 15.16
CA HIS A 53 -13.07 14.38 15.16
C HIS A 53 -12.02 13.84 16.16
N VAL A 54 -11.67 12.55 16.03
CA VAL A 54 -10.79 11.87 17.01
C VAL A 54 -9.29 12.07 16.74
N LEU A 55 -8.88 12.49 15.54
CA LEU A 55 -7.48 12.79 15.23
C LEU A 55 -7.35 14.23 14.76
N HIS A 56 -6.71 15.10 15.55
CA HIS A 56 -6.23 16.36 14.99
C HIS A 56 -5.07 16.09 14.04
N ARG A 57 -4.90 16.94 13.03
CA ARG A 57 -3.78 16.87 12.06
C ARG A 57 -2.39 16.90 12.72
N ALA A 58 -2.32 17.39 13.96
CA ALA A 58 -1.13 17.41 14.81
C ALA A 58 -0.90 16.09 15.56
N ASP A 59 -1.96 15.28 15.78
CA ASP A 59 -1.93 14.02 16.54
C ASP A 59 -1.59 12.80 15.66
N VAL A 60 -1.44 13.00 14.35
CA VAL A 60 -0.95 11.97 13.42
C VAL A 60 0.54 12.23 13.23
N PRO A 61 1.43 11.63 14.05
CA PRO A 61 2.88 11.75 13.90
C PRO A 61 3.36 10.89 12.72
N LEU A 62 2.70 10.95 11.56
CA LEU A 62 3.24 10.37 10.34
C LEU A 62 4.28 11.34 9.77
N ALA A 63 5.53 10.91 9.82
CA ALA A 63 6.57 11.50 9.01
C ALA A 63 6.17 11.40 7.52
N ALA A 64 6.65 12.36 6.71
CA ALA A 64 6.26 12.42 5.30
C ALA A 64 6.74 11.18 4.51
N ASP A 65 7.82 10.54 4.93
CA ASP A 65 8.29 9.27 4.36
C ASP A 65 7.31 8.13 4.65
N GLN A 66 6.88 7.95 5.90
CA GLN A 66 5.94 6.92 6.34
C GLN A 66 4.61 7.01 5.58
N ALA A 67 4.16 8.21 5.22
CA ALA A 67 2.97 8.37 4.40
C ALA A 67 3.17 7.82 2.97
N GLY A 68 4.37 8.00 2.40
CA GLY A 68 4.75 7.40 1.12
C GLY A 68 4.79 5.88 1.19
N HIS A 69 5.40 5.34 2.24
CA HIS A 69 5.43 3.90 2.55
C HIS A 69 4.01 3.32 2.62
N LEU A 70 3.14 3.92 3.43
CA LEU A 70 1.75 3.49 3.56
C LEU A 70 1.02 3.48 2.21
N VAL A 71 1.10 4.56 1.43
CA VAL A 71 0.42 4.67 0.13
C VAL A 71 0.97 3.67 -0.88
N LEU A 72 2.30 3.51 -0.95
CA LEU A 72 2.95 2.59 -1.88
C LEU A 72 2.48 1.16 -1.65
N TRP A 73 2.52 0.70 -0.40
CA TRP A 73 2.15 -0.68 -0.06
C TRP A 73 0.63 -0.91 -0.06
N PHE A 74 -0.17 0.12 0.22
CA PHE A 74 -1.61 0.10 -0.04
C PHE A 74 -1.91 -0.17 -1.52
N CYS A 75 -1.33 0.63 -2.42
CA CYS A 75 -1.49 0.46 -3.86
C CYS A 75 -1.00 -0.91 -4.32
N GLY A 76 0.14 -1.37 -3.78
CA GLY A 76 0.67 -2.71 -4.02
C GLY A 76 -0.31 -3.82 -3.66
N ALA A 77 -0.86 -3.77 -2.45
CA ALA A 77 -1.85 -4.72 -1.98
C ALA A 77 -3.10 -4.73 -2.84
N VAL A 78 -3.62 -3.56 -3.23
CA VAL A 78 -4.79 -3.45 -4.12
C VAL A 78 -4.49 -4.06 -5.49
N VAL A 79 -3.38 -3.67 -6.13
CA VAL A 79 -3.01 -4.15 -7.47
C VAL A 79 -2.79 -5.66 -7.47
N LEU A 80 -1.97 -6.18 -6.54
CA LEU A 80 -1.64 -7.59 -6.46
C LEU A 80 -2.84 -8.43 -6.02
N GLY A 81 -3.62 -7.97 -5.05
CA GLY A 81 -4.81 -8.70 -4.62
C GLY A 81 -5.90 -8.73 -5.68
N LEU A 82 -6.04 -7.71 -6.54
CA LEU A 82 -6.90 -7.76 -7.72
C LEU A 82 -6.34 -8.70 -8.80
N ALA A 83 -5.04 -8.64 -9.07
CA ALA A 83 -4.35 -9.46 -10.05
C ALA A 83 -4.38 -10.95 -9.69
N LEU A 84 -4.26 -11.28 -8.40
CA LEU A 84 -4.18 -12.63 -7.86
C LEU A 84 -5.47 -13.12 -7.21
N ARG A 85 -6.57 -12.36 -7.33
CA ARG A 85 -7.85 -12.59 -6.62
C ARG A 85 -8.46 -14.00 -6.67
N ARG A 86 -8.06 -14.82 -7.66
CA ARG A 86 -8.56 -16.20 -7.86
C ARG A 86 -7.48 -17.27 -7.66
N ARG A 87 -6.27 -16.88 -7.27
CA ARG A 87 -5.08 -17.74 -7.32
C ARG A 87 -4.30 -17.79 -6.03
N ALA A 88 -4.37 -16.73 -5.24
CA ALA A 88 -3.69 -16.64 -3.98
C ALA A 88 -4.68 -16.20 -2.91
N ASP A 89 -4.54 -16.81 -1.73
CA ASP A 89 -5.19 -16.32 -0.53
C ASP A 89 -4.74 -14.88 -0.27
N ARG A 90 -5.67 -14.03 0.16
CA ARG A 90 -5.39 -12.64 0.53
C ARG A 90 -4.35 -12.55 1.66
N LEU A 91 -4.37 -13.51 2.59
CA LEU A 91 -3.36 -13.60 3.64
C LEU A 91 -1.98 -13.88 3.07
N VAL A 92 -1.87 -14.78 2.09
CA VAL A 92 -0.59 -15.10 1.44
C VAL A 92 -0.06 -13.87 0.68
N VAL A 93 -0.92 -13.14 -0.03
CA VAL A 93 -0.53 -11.89 -0.70
C VAL A 93 -0.08 -10.84 0.32
N GLY A 94 -0.81 -10.71 1.43
CA GLY A 94 -0.47 -9.78 2.51
C GLY A 94 0.88 -10.07 3.14
N LEU A 95 1.09 -11.31 3.57
CA LEU A 95 2.34 -11.76 4.17
C LEU A 95 3.52 -11.60 3.19
N GLY A 96 3.32 -11.96 1.92
CA GLY A 96 4.35 -11.78 0.89
C GLY A 96 4.72 -10.32 0.68
N LEU A 97 3.75 -9.41 0.69
CA LEU A 97 4.00 -7.97 0.58
C LEU A 97 4.72 -7.41 1.80
N VAL A 98 4.31 -7.77 3.01
CA VAL A 98 4.99 -7.32 4.23
C VAL A 98 6.41 -7.86 4.28
N ALA A 99 6.62 -9.16 4.03
CA ALA A 99 7.95 -9.75 3.96
C ALA A 99 8.82 -9.10 2.89
N GLY A 100 8.28 -8.87 1.69
CA GLY A 100 8.96 -8.17 0.61
C GLY A 100 9.35 -6.74 0.99
N SER A 101 8.47 -6.02 1.71
CA SER A 101 8.76 -4.68 2.20
C SER A 101 9.90 -4.65 3.21
N ILE A 102 9.95 -5.63 4.11
CA ILE A 102 11.02 -5.77 5.10
C ILE A 102 12.35 -6.04 4.38
N VAL A 103 12.34 -6.95 3.39
CA VAL A 103 13.53 -7.23 2.58
C VAL A 103 14.02 -5.97 1.86
N LEU A 104 13.14 -5.18 1.27
CA LEU A 104 13.52 -3.93 0.61
C LEU A 104 14.12 -2.91 1.59
N GLU A 105 13.56 -2.80 2.79
CA GLU A 105 14.08 -1.95 3.87
C GLU A 105 15.51 -2.35 4.26
N PHE A 106 15.75 -3.66 4.46
CA PHE A 106 17.08 -4.20 4.71
C PHE A 106 18.03 -3.91 3.54
N LEU A 107 17.59 -4.11 2.29
CA LEU A 107 18.41 -3.85 1.13
C LEU A 107 18.78 -2.36 1.01
N GLN A 108 17.84 -1.45 1.25
CA GLN A 108 18.12 0.00 1.28
C GLN A 108 19.19 0.34 2.32
N ALA A 109 19.09 -0.20 3.53
CA ALA A 109 20.08 0.02 4.59
C ALA A 109 21.47 -0.56 4.23
N LEU A 110 21.53 -1.61 3.40
CA LEU A 110 22.79 -2.20 2.95
C LEU A 110 23.43 -1.45 1.77
N VAL A 111 22.61 -0.90 0.87
CA VAL A 111 23.10 -0.27 -0.37
C VAL A 111 23.24 1.24 -0.30
N THR A 112 22.72 1.89 0.76
CA THR A 112 22.81 3.34 0.94
C THR A 112 23.52 3.70 2.24
N SER A 113 24.26 4.81 2.26
CA SER A 113 24.98 5.30 3.45
C SER A 113 24.13 6.24 4.32
N THR A 114 22.95 6.62 3.84
CA THR A 114 22.07 7.63 4.44
C THR A 114 20.76 7.06 4.99
N ARG A 115 20.40 5.81 4.65
CA ARG A 115 19.21 5.15 5.17
C ARG A 115 19.56 4.20 6.30
N HIS A 116 18.71 4.20 7.31
CA HIS A 116 18.74 3.26 8.41
C HIS A 116 17.43 2.51 8.45
N LEU A 117 17.45 1.30 8.97
CA LEU A 117 16.25 0.50 9.13
C LEU A 117 15.39 1.13 10.22
N GLN A 118 14.21 1.62 9.84
CA GLN A 118 13.28 2.25 10.78
C GLN A 118 12.07 1.37 11.00
N LEU A 119 11.78 1.06 12.26
CA LEU A 119 10.58 0.29 12.61
C LEU A 119 9.30 1.02 12.16
N GLY A 120 9.32 2.35 12.15
CA GLY A 120 8.21 3.17 11.65
C GLY A 120 7.85 2.88 10.19
N ASP A 121 8.84 2.65 9.32
CA ASP A 121 8.63 2.36 7.91
C ASP A 121 8.04 0.96 7.72
N VAL A 122 8.53 -0.02 8.47
CA VAL A 122 7.94 -1.38 8.49
C VAL A 122 6.48 -1.36 8.93
N VAL A 123 6.16 -0.61 9.99
CA VAL A 123 4.78 -0.44 10.48
C VAL A 123 3.92 0.26 9.44
N ALA A 124 4.41 1.32 8.80
CA ALA A 124 3.70 2.04 7.75
C ALA A 124 3.42 1.13 6.53
N ASN A 125 4.39 0.32 6.11
CA ASN A 125 4.22 -0.68 5.05
C ASN A 125 3.11 -1.67 5.41
N ALA A 126 3.17 -2.26 6.62
CA ALA A 126 2.20 -3.24 7.08
C ALA A 126 0.78 -2.65 7.20
N ALA A 127 0.65 -1.41 7.67
CA ALA A 127 -0.60 -0.68 7.71
C ALA A 127 -1.16 -0.46 6.29
N GLY A 128 -0.32 -0.02 5.36
CA GLY A 128 -0.67 0.12 3.94
C GLY A 128 -1.21 -1.18 3.34
N VAL A 129 -0.47 -2.29 3.51
CA VAL A 129 -0.89 -3.62 3.04
C VAL A 129 -2.25 -4.00 3.63
N SER A 130 -2.41 -3.85 4.94
CA SER A 130 -3.64 -4.23 5.65
C SER A 130 -4.85 -3.46 5.12
N LEU A 131 -4.71 -2.13 4.97
CA LEU A 131 -5.75 -1.28 4.39
C LEU A 131 -6.11 -1.67 2.96
N GLY A 132 -5.11 -2.02 2.13
CA GLY A 132 -5.33 -2.45 0.76
C GLY A 132 -6.08 -3.78 0.66
N LEU A 133 -5.77 -4.72 1.55
CA LEU A 133 -6.49 -6.00 1.64
C LEU A 133 -7.94 -5.82 2.10
N VAL A 134 -8.19 -4.93 3.07
CA VAL A 134 -9.55 -4.58 3.48
C VAL A 134 -10.33 -3.99 2.31
N ALA A 135 -9.75 -3.06 1.55
CA ALA A 135 -10.38 -2.48 0.37
C ALA A 135 -10.77 -3.54 -0.67
N ILE A 136 -9.88 -4.50 -0.94
CA ILE A 136 -10.19 -5.64 -1.81
C ILE A 136 -11.29 -6.52 -1.23
N GLY A 137 -11.28 -6.76 0.08
CA GLY A 137 -12.32 -7.49 0.77
C GLY A 137 -13.70 -6.88 0.54
N MET A 138 -13.81 -5.56 0.74
CA MET A 138 -15.04 -4.80 0.52
C MET A 138 -15.48 -4.85 -0.95
N LEU A 139 -14.56 -4.64 -1.90
CA LEU A 139 -14.87 -4.72 -3.34
C LEU A 139 -15.42 -6.09 -3.75
N ASN A 140 -14.88 -7.17 -3.18
CA ASN A 140 -15.37 -8.51 -3.47
C ASN A 140 -16.74 -8.78 -2.82
N ALA A 141 -16.99 -8.26 -1.60
CA ALA A 141 -18.28 -8.39 -0.92
C ALA A 141 -19.40 -7.67 -1.70
N VAL A 142 -19.14 -6.45 -2.19
CA VAL A 142 -20.08 -5.71 -3.04
C VAL A 142 -20.35 -6.45 -4.36
N GLY A 143 -19.32 -7.07 -4.95
CA GLY A 143 -19.46 -7.86 -6.17
C GLY A 143 -20.38 -9.07 -6.01
N HIS A 144 -20.35 -9.76 -4.87
CA HIS A 144 -21.23 -10.90 -4.60
C HIS A 144 -22.69 -10.51 -4.42
N HIS A 145 -22.98 -9.41 -3.73
CA HIS A 145 -24.37 -8.94 -3.55
C HIS A 145 -25.07 -8.58 -4.86
N ARG A 146 -24.34 -8.10 -5.88
CA ARG A 146 -24.93 -7.78 -7.19
C ARG A 146 -25.25 -9.01 -8.04
N THR A 147 -24.54 -10.12 -7.85
CA THR A 147 -24.78 -11.36 -8.63
C THR A 147 -25.87 -12.24 -8.05
N SER A 148 -26.19 -12.10 -6.77
CA SER A 148 -27.27 -12.85 -6.10
C SER A 148 -28.65 -12.18 -6.20
N ALA A 149 -28.73 -10.98 -6.78
CA ALA A 149 -29.96 -10.21 -6.96
C ALA A 149 -30.49 -10.23 -8.41
N LEU A 150 -29.85 -11.02 -9.29
CA LEU A 150 -30.24 -11.30 -10.67
C LEU A 150 -30.52 -12.79 -10.82
#